data_AF-A0A430RWU0-F1
#
_entry.id   AF-A0A430RWU0-F1
#
_cell.length_a   1.000
_cell.length_b   1.000
_cell.length_c   1.000
_cell.angle_alpha   90.00
_cell.angle_beta   90.00
_cell.angle_gamma   90.00
#
_symmetry.space_group_name_H-M   'P 1'
#
loop_
_entity.id
_entity.type
_entity.pdbx_description
1 polymer ?
#
loop_
_entity_poly.entity_id
_entity_poly.type
_entity_poly.pdbx_seq_one_letter_code
_entity_poly.pdbx_strand_id
1 'polypeptide(L)' 'METTPNLQVYDLGHLGLVASIVDQIGLVQTVDQFVGPRPGEKVSTGMALKAAILNALGFVTSPLYLFGHFFQGKP' A
#
# COMPACT_ATOMS: atom_id res chain seq x y z
N MET A 1 15.99 -12.28 33.46
CA MET A 1 15.15 -11.11 33.10
C MET A 1 14.75 -11.32 31.65
N GLU A 2 13.51 -11.77 31.43
CA GLU A 2 12.95 -11.91 30.09
C GLU A 2 12.88 -10.51 29.46
N THR A 3 13.54 -10.32 28.32
CA THR A 3 13.47 -9.06 27.58
C THR A 3 12.07 -8.94 26.99
N THR A 4 11.29 -7.97 27.45
CA THR A 4 9.98 -7.66 26.85
C THR A 4 10.16 -7.44 25.35
N PRO A 5 9.42 -8.15 24.48
CA PRO A 5 9.54 -7.93 23.04
C PRO A 5 9.22 -6.47 22.74
N ASN A 6 10.03 -5.86 21.86
CA ASN A 6 9.84 -4.49 21.42
C ASN A 6 8.56 -4.42 20.54
N LEU A 7 7.41 -4.19 21.19
CA LEU A 7 6.11 -4.08 20.55
C LEU A 7 5.92 -2.66 20.00
N GLN A 8 5.80 -2.55 18.68
CA GLN A 8 5.51 -1.29 17.99
C GLN A 8 4.07 -1.33 17.46
N VAL A 9 3.29 -0.32 17.81
CA VAL A 9 1.88 -0.17 17.41
C VAL A 9 1.79 1.01 16.44
N TYR A 10 1.16 0.78 15.29
CA TYR A 10 0.97 1.80 14.25
C TYR A 10 -0.51 1.96 13.95
N ASP A 11 -0.96 3.20 13.78
CA ASP A 11 -2.27 3.51 13.21
C ASP A 11 -2.16 3.64 11.69
N LEU A 12 -2.70 2.65 10.98
CA LEU A 12 -2.72 2.62 9.52
C LEU A 12 -3.97 3.30 8.93
N GLY A 13 -4.94 3.68 9.77
CA GLY A 13 -6.18 4.34 9.38
C GLY A 13 -6.91 3.65 8.23
N HIS A 14 -7.55 4.45 7.37
CA HIS A 14 -8.30 3.96 6.21
C HIS A 14 -7.42 3.26 5.16
N LEU A 15 -6.13 3.60 5.07
CA LEU A 15 -5.21 2.96 4.12
C LEU A 15 -4.99 1.48 4.44
N GLY A 16 -4.84 1.15 5.74
CA GLY A 16 -4.70 -0.23 6.17
C GLY A 16 -5.91 -1.08 5.79
N LEU A 17 -7.12 -0.52 5.95
CA LEU A 17 -8.36 -1.18 5.54
C LEU A 17 -8.43 -1.38 4.03
N VAL A 18 -8.16 -0.35 3.23
CA VAL A 18 -8.17 -0.45 1.76
C VAL A 18 -7.11 -1.43 1.28
N ALA A 19 -5.88 -1.35 1.80
CA ALA A 19 -4.80 -2.26 1.45
C ALA A 19 -5.18 -3.72 1.75
N SER A 20 -5.80 -3.97 2.92
CA SER A 20 -6.29 -5.28 3.30
C SER A 20 -7.38 -5.78 2.35
N ILE A 21 -8.33 -4.93 1.96
CA ILE A 21 -9.39 -5.32 1.00
C ILE A 21 -8.78 -5.68 -0.35
N VAL A 22 -7.85 -4.87 -0.87
CA VAL A 22 -7.16 -5.11 -2.14
C VAL A 22 -6.44 -6.48 -2.12
N ASP A 23 -5.82 -6.83 -0.99
CA ASP A 23 -5.16 -8.13 -0.82
C ASP A 23 -6.17 -9.29 -0.69
N GLN A 24 -7.24 -9.10 0.08
CA GLN A 24 -8.28 -10.12 0.29
C GLN A 24 -8.98 -10.53 -1.00
N ILE A 25 -9.21 -9.59 -1.92
CA ILE A 25 -9.83 -9.89 -3.21
C ILE A 25 -8.82 -10.43 -4.25
N GLY A 26 -7.52 -10.51 -3.90
CA GLY A 26 -6.49 -11.01 -4.81
C GLY A 26 -6.26 -10.11 -6.03
N LEU A 27 -6.48 -8.80 -5.91
CA LEU A 27 -6.45 -7.89 -7.06
C LEU A 27 -5.05 -7.81 -7.68
N VAL A 28 -4.01 -7.77 -6.86
CA VAL A 28 -2.61 -7.69 -7.32
C VAL A 28 -2.27 -8.90 -8.19
N GLN A 29 -2.59 -10.10 -7.70
CA GLN A 29 -2.33 -11.37 -8.38
C GLN A 29 -3.13 -11.46 -9.67
N THR A 30 -4.40 -11.04 -9.63
CA THR A 30 -5.27 -11.01 -10.81
C THR A 30 -4.66 -10.13 -11.90
N VAL A 31 -4.27 -8.89 -11.56
CA VAL A 31 -3.68 -7.97 -12.54
C VAL A 31 -2.35 -8.48 -13.06
N ASP A 32 -1.49 -8.99 -12.19
CA ASP A 32 -0.19 -9.54 -12.60
C ASP A 32 -0.35 -10.74 -13.55
N GLN A 33 -1.38 -11.59 -13.34
CA GLN A 33 -1.70 -12.69 -14.24
C GLN A 33 -2.18 -12.22 -15.62
N PHE A 34 -2.96 -11.15 -15.69
CA PHE A 34 -3.48 -10.63 -16.96
C PHE A 34 -2.45 -9.80 -17.75
N VAL A 35 -1.64 -9.00 -17.06
CA VAL A 35 -0.69 -8.08 -17.71
C VAL A 35 0.64 -8.77 -17.98
N GLY A 36 1.07 -9.66 -17.09
CA GLY A 36 2.39 -10.27 -17.11
C GLY A 36 3.52 -9.30 -16.75
N PRO A 37 4.72 -9.83 -16.43
CA PRO A 37 5.88 -9.02 -16.07
C PRO A 37 6.47 -8.31 -17.30
N ARG A 38 7.01 -7.10 -17.10
CA ARG A 38 7.68 -6.33 -18.16
C ARG A 38 9.16 -6.06 -17.85
N PRO A 39 10.04 -6.04 -18.87
CA PRO A 39 11.43 -5.67 -18.68
C PRO A 39 11.57 -4.27 -18.08
N GLY A 40 12.32 -4.15 -16.97
CA GLY A 40 12.56 -2.88 -16.29
C GLY A 40 11.52 -2.49 -15.23
N GLU A 41 10.54 -3.35 -14.94
CA GLU A 41 9.63 -3.15 -13.81
C GLU A 41 10.40 -3.18 -12.46
N LYS A 42 10.25 -2.11 -11.66
CA LYS A 42 10.75 -2.07 -10.27
C LYS A 42 9.79 -2.73 -9.29
N VAL A 43 8.49 -2.72 -9.63
CA VAL A 43 7.39 -3.34 -8.91
C VAL A 43 6.43 -3.93 -9.94
N SER A 44 5.70 -4.99 -9.59
CA SER A 44 4.73 -5.58 -10.52
C SER A 44 3.61 -4.60 -10.86
N THR A 45 2.97 -4.77 -12.02
CA THR A 45 1.88 -3.89 -12.44
C THR A 45 0.73 -3.89 -11.43
N GLY A 46 0.39 -5.04 -10.84
CA GLY A 46 -0.61 -5.16 -9.77
C GLY A 46 -0.21 -4.40 -8.51
N MET A 47 1.07 -4.45 -8.13
CA MET A 47 1.57 -3.70 -6.97
C MET A 47 1.58 -2.18 -7.23
N ALA A 48 1.93 -1.76 -8.45
CA ALA A 48 1.81 -0.37 -8.88
C ALA A 48 0.35 0.12 -8.84
N LEU A 49 -0.61 -0.73 -9.22
CA LEU A 49 -2.04 -0.42 -9.13
C LEU A 49 -2.48 -0.27 -7.67
N LYS A 50 -2.10 -1.18 -6.78
CA LYS A 50 -2.38 -1.06 -5.34
C LYS A 50 -1.85 0.27 -4.79
N ALA A 51 -0.63 0.63 -5.14
CA ALA A 51 -0.03 1.91 -4.74
C ALA A 51 -0.81 3.11 -5.33
N ALA A 52 -1.27 3.03 -6.58
CA ALA A 52 -2.08 4.07 -7.20
C ALA A 52 -3.43 4.25 -6.48
N ILE A 53 -4.12 3.16 -6.15
CA ILE A 53 -5.38 3.17 -5.39
C ILE A 53 -5.18 3.83 -4.02
N LEU A 54 -4.14 3.40 -3.29
CA LEU A 54 -3.83 3.98 -1.98
C LEU A 54 -3.48 5.46 -2.09
N ASN A 55 -2.73 5.87 -3.12
CA ASN A 55 -2.38 7.27 -3.35
C ASN A 55 -3.57 8.14 -3.77
N ALA A 56 -4.54 7.58 -4.51
CA ALA A 56 -5.71 8.30 -5.02
C ALA A 56 -6.82 8.47 -3.98
N LEU A 57 -6.91 7.57 -2.99
CA LEU A 57 -7.99 7.58 -2.00
C LEU A 57 -7.79 8.56 -0.84
N GLY A 58 -6.60 9.13 -0.67
CA GLY A 58 -6.36 10.04 0.44
C GLY A 58 -6.82 11.48 0.23
N PHE A 59 -7.13 11.90 -1.00
CA PHE A 59 -7.65 13.23 -1.30
C PHE A 59 -8.37 13.21 -2.65
N VAL A 60 -9.64 13.58 -2.66
CA VAL A 60 -10.43 13.81 -3.89
C VAL A 60 -9.81 14.91 -4.77
N THR A 61 -8.84 15.66 -4.23
CA THR A 61 -8.26 16.88 -4.84
C THR A 61 -6.76 16.81 -5.15
N SER A 62 -5.99 15.82 -4.66
CA SER A 62 -4.53 15.70 -4.93
C SER A 62 -3.94 14.35 -4.48
N PRO A 63 -2.98 13.73 -5.18
CA PRO A 63 -2.36 12.47 -4.74
C PRO A 63 -1.61 12.57 -3.40
N LEU A 64 -1.70 11.53 -2.55
CA LEU A 64 -1.09 11.52 -1.21
C LEU A 64 0.44 11.61 -1.20
N TYR A 65 1.13 11.05 -2.20
CA TYR A 65 2.58 11.11 -2.29
C TYR A 65 3.13 12.55 -2.38
N LEU A 66 2.29 13.54 -2.65
CA LEU A 66 2.64 14.96 -2.64
C LEU A 66 2.70 15.56 -1.21
N PHE A 67 2.21 14.83 -0.20
CA PHE A 67 2.09 15.32 1.18
C PHE A 67 2.92 14.45 2.15
N GLY A 68 4.20 14.79 2.32
CA GLY A 68 5.12 14.02 3.17
C GLY A 68 4.71 13.87 4.65
N HIS A 69 3.95 14.83 5.19
CA HIS A 69 3.42 14.76 6.56
C HIS A 69 2.45 13.59 6.77
N PHE A 70 1.78 13.13 5.70
CA PHE A 70 0.80 12.05 5.80
C PHE A 70 1.44 10.68 6.10
N PHE A 71 2.70 10.51 5.69
CA PHE A 71 3.50 9.31 5.94
C PHE A 71 4.30 9.39 7.24
N GLN A 72 4.29 10.52 7.95
CA GLN A 72 4.97 10.61 9.25
C GLN A 72 4.35 9.63 10.25
N GLY A 73 5.20 8.82 10.88
CA GLY A 73 4.80 7.83 11.88
C GLY A 73 4.17 6.55 11.30
N LYS A 74 4.07 6.42 9.97
CA LYS A 74 3.71 5.15 9.32
C LYS A 74 5.00 4.38 8.95
N PRO A 75 4.98 3.04 9.07
CA PRO A 75 6.12 2.20 8.70
C PRO A 75 6.40 2.21 7.19
#